data_AF-R5E994-F1
#
_entry.id   AF-R5E994-F1
#
_cell.length_a   1.000
_cell.length_b   1.000
_cell.length_c   1.000
_cell.angle_alpha   90.00
_cell.angle_beta   90.00
_cell.angle_gamma   90.00
#
_symmetry.space_group_name_H-M   'P 1'
#
loop_
_entity.id
_entity.type
_entity.pdbx_description
1 polymer ?
#
loop_
_entity_poly.entity_id
_entity_poly.type
_entity_poly.pdbx_seq_one_letter_code
_entity_poly.pdbx_strand_id
1 'polypeptide(L)'
;MTVYQRVVIIAAVCLCIGGIMMLLDVPFMTKGMKQKYTDESVKSYYKKAGVCYVIMAVGAVLESVAKSGTVLHDAGWVLFIAGVIIPLFLSKGLQSK
;
A
#
# COMPACT_ATOMS: atom_id res chain seq x y z
N MET A 1 24.74 3.61 5.71
CA MET A 1 23.40 3.93 5.19
C MET A 1 23.47 5.24 4.42
N THR A 2 23.28 5.17 3.10
CA THR A 2 23.15 6.35 2.25
C THR A 2 21.82 7.08 2.55
N VAL A 3 21.75 8.37 2.28
CA VAL A 3 20.53 9.19 2.51
C VAL A 3 19.31 8.56 1.82
N TYR A 4 19.52 8.00 0.61
CA TYR A 4 18.50 7.27 -0.16
C TYR A 4 17.87 6.13 0.66
N GLN A 5 18.70 5.26 1.25
CA GLN A 5 18.23 4.12 2.01
C GLN A 5 17.41 4.55 3.25
N ARG A 6 17.77 5.67 3.88
CA ARG A 6 16.99 6.23 4.99
C ARG A 6 15.63 6.75 4.52
N VAL A 7 15.58 7.45 3.39
CA VAL A 7 14.32 7.97 2.82
C VAL A 7 13.39 6.82 2.44
N VAL A 8 13.90 5.74 1.82
CA VAL A 8 13.06 4.59 1.45
C VAL A 8 12.54 3.86 2.68
N ILE A 9 13.36 3.69 3.73
CA ILE A 9 12.88 3.10 4.99
C ILE A 9 11.78 3.95 5.63
N ILE A 10 11.95 5.28 5.68
CA ILE A 10 10.92 6.19 6.20
C ILE A 10 9.64 6.08 5.38
N ALA A 11 9.75 6.07 4.05
CA ALA A 11 8.59 5.91 3.16
C ALA A 11 7.88 4.57 3.37
N ALA A 12 8.63 3.47 3.50
CA ALA A 12 8.08 2.14 3.78
C ALA A 12 7.34 2.09 5.12
N VAL A 13 7.88 2.73 6.16
CA VAL A 13 7.21 2.84 7.46
C VAL A 13 5.91 3.64 7.35
N CYS A 14 5.91 4.77 6.63
CA CYS A 14 4.69 5.53 6.37
C CYS A 14 3.63 4.72 5.60
N LEU A 15 4.04 3.93 4.60
CA LEU A 15 3.15 3.04 3.84
C LEU A 15 2.58 1.91 4.72
N CYS A 16 3.37 1.33 5.62
CA CYS A 16 2.89 0.36 6.60
C CYS A 16 1.85 0.97 7.55
N ILE A 17 2.13 2.16 8.09
CA ILE A 17 1.19 2.85 8.98
C ILE A 17 -0.12 3.14 8.23
N GLY A 18 -0.05 3.64 6.99
CA GLY A 18 -1.22 3.87 6.15
C GLY A 18 -2.02 2.59 5.87
N GLY A 19 -1.35 1.49 5.52
CA GLY A 19 -1.99 0.19 5.28
C GLY A 19 -2.66 -0.40 6.54
N ILE A 20 -2.03 -0.24 7.71
CA ILE A 20 -2.60 -0.65 9.00
C ILE A 20 -3.81 0.23 9.37
N MET A 21 -3.72 1.54 9.18
CA MET A 21 -4.85 2.45 9.40
C MET A 21 -6.04 2.12 8.48
N MET A 22 -5.78 1.71 7.24
CA MET A 22 -6.82 1.18 6.33
C MET A 22 -7.43 -0.12 6.86
N LEU A 23 -6.63 -1.07 7.33
CA LEU A 23 -7.10 -2.34 7.87
C LEU A 23 -7.91 -2.20 9.16
N LEU A 24 -7.55 -1.23 10.01
CA LEU A 24 -8.22 -0.94 11.29
C LEU A 24 -9.49 -0.08 11.13
N ASP A 25 -9.94 0.22 9.90
CA ASP A 25 -11.11 1.07 9.59
C ASP A 25 -11.06 2.44 10.32
N VAL A 26 -9.88 3.04 10.42
CA VAL A 26 -9.70 4.28 11.20
C VAL A 26 -10.63 5.38 10.64
N PRO A 27 -11.48 5.98 11.49
CA PRO A 27 -12.57 6.86 11.04
C PRO A 27 -12.08 8.09 10.27
N PHE A 28 -10.83 8.52 10.50
CA PHE A 28 -10.21 9.64 9.78
C PHE A 28 -10.14 9.40 8.26
N MET A 29 -9.80 8.17 7.82
CA MET A 29 -9.75 7.82 6.40
C MET A 29 -11.09 7.33 5.85
N THR A 30 -11.86 6.61 6.66
CA THR A 30 -13.09 5.97 6.16
C THR A 30 -14.25 6.96 6.02
N LYS A 31 -14.28 8.06 6.78
CA LYS A 31 -15.38 9.06 6.75
C LYS A 31 -15.57 9.72 5.38
N GLY A 32 -14.50 10.12 4.70
CA GLY A 32 -14.60 10.73 3.36
C GLY A 32 -15.09 9.78 2.28
N MET A 33 -14.68 8.51 2.35
CA MET A 33 -15.11 7.47 1.40
C MET A 33 -16.54 7.01 1.65
N LYS A 34 -16.95 6.84 2.91
CA LYS A 34 -18.33 6.45 3.30
C LYS A 34 -19.37 7.52 2.96
N GLN A 35 -18.94 8.75 2.73
CA GLN A 35 -19.80 9.84 2.26
C GLN A 35 -20.17 9.68 0.78
N LYS A 36 -19.31 9.06 -0.04
CA LYS A 36 -19.47 8.93 -1.49
C LYS A 36 -19.82 7.50 -1.94
N TYR A 37 -19.43 6.50 -1.17
CA TYR A 37 -19.54 5.08 -1.51
C TYR A 37 -20.29 4.30 -0.43
N THR A 38 -20.79 3.11 -0.76
CA THR A 38 -21.50 2.23 0.18
C THR A 38 -20.57 1.67 1.26
N ASP A 39 -21.04 1.52 2.50
CA ASP A 39 -20.21 1.05 3.62
C ASP A 39 -19.60 -0.34 3.37
N GLU A 40 -20.31 -1.24 2.68
CA GLU A 40 -19.78 -2.56 2.30
C GLU A 40 -18.66 -2.47 1.26
N SER A 41 -18.82 -1.65 0.22
CA SER A 41 -17.79 -1.51 -0.82
C SER A 41 -16.53 -0.85 -0.26
N VAL A 42 -16.68 0.12 0.65
CA VAL A 42 -15.58 0.80 1.33
C VAL A 42 -14.82 -0.16 2.25
N LYS A 43 -15.52 -0.98 3.04
CA LYS A 43 -14.89 -1.98 3.92
C LYS A 43 -14.12 -3.05 3.14
N SER A 44 -14.71 -3.54 2.04
CA SER A 44 -14.07 -4.50 1.15
C SER A 44 -12.84 -3.90 0.45
N TYR A 45 -12.94 -2.65 -0.01
CA TYR A 45 -11.84 -1.91 -0.59
C TYR A 45 -10.69 -1.75 0.41
N TYR A 46 -10.96 -1.27 1.63
CA TYR A 46 -9.91 -1.06 2.64
C TYR A 46 -9.22 -2.35 3.06
N LYS A 47 -9.95 -3.46 3.19
CA LYS A 47 -9.35 -4.76 3.48
C LYS A 47 -8.39 -5.21 2.38
N LYS A 48 -8.75 -5.02 1.10
CA LYS A 48 -7.91 -5.41 -0.04
C LYS A 48 -6.76 -4.42 -0.28
N ALA A 49 -7.03 -3.13 -0.17
CA ALA A 49 -6.05 -2.06 -0.34
C ALA A 49 -4.99 -2.08 0.78
N GLY A 50 -5.40 -2.31 2.04
CA GLY A 50 -4.46 -2.40 3.15
C GLY A 50 -3.43 -3.51 2.98
N VAL A 51 -3.83 -4.68 2.49
CA VAL A 51 -2.91 -5.77 2.13
C VAL A 51 -1.93 -5.34 1.01
N CYS A 52 -2.41 -4.61 0.01
CA CYS A 52 -1.56 -4.11 -1.07
C CYS A 52 -0.53 -3.06 -0.59
N TYR A 53 -0.91 -2.20 0.36
CA TYR A 53 0.01 -1.25 0.99
C TYR A 53 1.13 -1.94 1.76
N VAL A 54 0.82 -3.04 2.45
CA VAL A 54 1.83 -3.88 3.14
C VAL A 54 2.76 -4.55 2.12
N ILE A 55 2.23 -5.10 1.02
CA ILE A 55 3.04 -5.70 -0.06
C ILE A 55 3.97 -4.65 -0.69
N MET A 56 3.47 -3.43 -0.92
CA MET A 56 4.25 -2.31 -1.45
C MET A 56 5.40 -1.92 -0.52
N ALA A 57 5.13 -1.85 0.79
CA ALA A 57 6.16 -1.54 1.78
C ALA A 57 7.23 -2.64 1.85
N VAL A 58 6.85 -3.91 1.78
CA VAL A 58 7.79 -5.04 1.71
C VAL A 58 8.64 -4.96 0.43
N GLY A 59 8.04 -4.65 -0.72
CA GLY A 59 8.76 -4.46 -1.99
C GLY A 59 9.82 -3.37 -1.91
N ALA A 60 9.46 -2.20 -1.35
CA ALA A 60 10.38 -1.07 -1.16
C ALA A 60 11.53 -1.39 -0.20
N VAL A 61 11.28 -2.18 0.85
CA VAL A 61 12.32 -2.65 1.77
C VAL A 61 13.23 -3.67 1.10
N LEU A 62 12.67 -4.62 0.34
CA LEU A 62 13.45 -5.61 -0.41
C LEU A 62 14.40 -4.94 -1.40
N GLU A 63 13.90 -3.96 -2.17
CA GLU A 63 14.70 -3.16 -3.09
C GLU A 63 15.85 -2.43 -2.35
N SER A 64 15.57 -1.88 -1.17
CA SER A 64 16.55 -1.10 -0.40
C SER A 64 17.63 -1.93 0.30
N VAL A 65 17.34 -3.20 0.59
CA VAL A 65 18.24 -4.10 1.30
C VAL A 65 19.01 -5.00 0.32
N ALA A 66 18.42 -5.32 -0.82
CA ALA A 66 19.04 -6.13 -1.85
C ALA A 66 20.11 -5.34 -2.63
N LYS A 67 21.22 -6.00 -2.96
CA LYS A 67 22.18 -5.45 -3.92
C LYS A 67 21.55 -5.43 -5.32
N SER A 68 21.71 -4.32 -6.03
CA SER A 68 21.30 -4.18 -7.42
C SER A 68 21.88 -5.32 -8.28
N GLY A 69 21.04 -5.96 -9.09
CA GLY A 69 21.39 -7.13 -9.90
C GLY A 69 21.13 -8.49 -9.25
N THR A 70 20.51 -8.53 -8.06
CA THR A 70 20.04 -9.78 -7.44
C THR A 70 18.54 -9.98 -7.70
N VAL A 71 18.11 -11.24 -7.75
CA VAL A 71 16.69 -11.61 -7.94
C VAL A 71 15.79 -10.96 -6.88
N LEU A 72 16.30 -10.72 -5.66
CA LEU A 72 15.56 -10.00 -4.61
C LEU A 72 15.30 -8.53 -4.96
N HIS A 73 16.22 -7.86 -5.65
CA HIS A 73 16.06 -6.46 -6.07
C HIS A 73 14.97 -6.34 -7.15
N ASP A 74 15.01 -7.21 -8.17
CA ASP A 74 13.98 -7.26 -9.21
C ASP A 74 12.62 -7.68 -8.64
N ALA A 75 12.58 -8.64 -7.71
CA ALA A 75 11.36 -9.03 -7.01
C ALA A 75 10.78 -7.88 -6.17
N GLY A 76 11.63 -7.09 -5.50
CA GLY A 76 11.24 -5.89 -4.76
C GLY A 76 10.53 -4.87 -5.65
N TRP A 77 11.11 -4.59 -6.82
CA TRP A 77 10.51 -3.71 -7.84
C TRP A 77 9.15 -4.21 -8.34
N VAL A 78 9.05 -5.51 -8.65
CA VAL A 78 7.78 -6.11 -9.11
C VAL A 78 6.69 -6.03 -8.03
N LEU A 79 7.04 -6.31 -6.77
CA LEU A 79 6.13 -6.20 -5.64
C LEU A 79 5.67 -4.76 -5.40
N PHE A 80 6.57 -3.80 -5.58
CA PHE A 80 6.25 -2.38 -5.48
C PHE A 80 5.24 -1.96 -6.56
N ILE A 81 5.50 -2.29 -7.83
CA ILE A 81 4.59 -1.99 -8.94
C ILE A 81 3.23 -2.67 -8.75
N ALA A 82 3.20 -3.94 -8.37
CA ALA A 82 1.96 -4.65 -8.08
C ALA A 82 1.18 -3.97 -6.95
N GLY A 83 1.88 -3.55 -5.89
CA GLY A 83 1.31 -2.81 -4.77
C GLY A 83 0.67 -1.47 -5.16
N VAL A 84 1.11 -0.82 -6.24
CA VAL A 84 0.53 0.43 -6.76
C VAL A 84 -0.64 0.17 -7.71
N ILE A 85 -0.52 -0.82 -8.59
CA ILE A 85 -1.52 -1.10 -9.63
C ILE A 85 -2.79 -1.74 -9.03
N ILE A 86 -2.64 -2.68 -8.09
CA ILE A 86 -3.79 -3.42 -7.55
C ILE A 86 -4.80 -2.49 -6.83
N PRO A 87 -4.39 -1.52 -5.98
CA PRO A 87 -5.28 -0.54 -5.39
C PRO A 87 -6.01 0.35 -6.42
N LEU A 88 -5.32 0.74 -7.51
CA LEU A 88 -5.94 1.53 -8.58
C LEU A 88 -7.08 0.75 -9.25
N PHE A 89 -6.89 -0.54 -9.50
CA PHE A 89 -7.97 -1.39 -10.02
C PHE A 89 -9.08 -1.63 -9.00
N LEU A 90 -8.74 -1.81 -7.73
CA LEU A 90 -9.71 -1.95 -6.64
C LEU A 90 -10.59 -0.71 -6.48
N SER A 91 -10.02 0.49 -6.69
CA SER A 91 -10.79 1.74 -6.58
C SER A 91 -11.84 1.91 -7.68
N LYS A 92 -11.65 1.29 -8.85
CA LYS A 92 -12.66 1.27 -9.92
C LYS A 92 -13.87 0.38 -9.59
N GLY A 93 -13.71 -0.55 -8.65
CA GLY A 93 -14.78 -1.43 -8.17
C GLY A 93 -15.61 -0.85 -7.01
N LEU A 94 -15.33 0.39 -6.58
CA LEU A 94 -16.11 1.05 -5.53
C LEU A 94 -17.49 1.44 -6.06
N GLN A 95 -18.54 0.96 -5.39
CA GLN A 95 -19.92 1.31 -5.72
C GLN A 95 -20.30 2.62 -5.04
N SER A 96 -20.61 3.63 -5.87
CA SER A 96 -21.17 4.90 -5.40
C SER A 96 -22.53 4.65 -4.76
N LYS A 97 -22.87 5.46 -3.75
CA LYS A 97 -24.26 5.61 -3.31
C LYS A 97 -25.10 6.27 -4.38
#